data_AF-A0AAC9NU36-F1
#
_entry.id   AF-A0AAC9NU36-F1
#
_cell.length_a   1.000
_cell.length_b   1.000
_cell.length_c   1.000
_cell.angle_alpha   90.00
_cell.angle_beta   90.00
_cell.angle_gamma   90.00
#
_symmetry.space_group_name_H-M   'P 1'
#
loop_
_entity.id
_entity.type
_entity.pdbx_description
1 polymer ?
#
loop_
_entity_poly.entity_id
_entity_poly.type
_entity_poly.pdbx_seq_one_letter_code
_entity_poly.pdbx_strand_id
1 'polypeptide(L)' 'MSELSMYKEGERLRFVKAHCAMNKHLKALEGEECVALNDSYAHGKTLVKFDTAAMKPVFNIASERLARSS' A
#
# COMPACT_ATOMS: atom_id res chain seq x y z
N MET A 1 2.30 20.51 4.99
CA MET A 1 1.07 19.69 5.07
C MET A 1 1.02 18.88 3.80
N SER A 2 1.49 17.63 3.82
CA SER A 2 1.43 16.79 2.62
C SER A 2 -0.02 16.41 2.40
N GLU A 3 -0.58 16.76 1.23
CA GLU A 3 -1.89 16.32 0.80
C GLU A 3 -2.01 14.80 1.04
N LEU A 4 -2.97 14.40 1.87
CA LEU A 4 -3.42 13.01 1.98
C LEU A 4 -3.96 12.64 0.59
N SER A 5 -3.06 12.24 -0.29
CA SER A 5 -3.36 11.85 -1.65
C SER A 5 -4.11 10.53 -1.56
N MET A 6 -5.43 10.62 -1.60
CA MET A 6 -6.31 9.46 -1.63
C MET A 6 -6.08 8.74 -2.95
N TYR A 7 -5.70 7.48 -2.88
CA TYR A 7 -5.55 6.63 -4.04
C TYR A 7 -6.91 6.10 -4.47
N LYS A 8 -7.19 6.15 -5.76
CA LYS A 8 -8.44 5.63 -6.32
C LYS A 8 -8.38 4.11 -6.39
N GLU A 9 -9.54 3.47 -6.32
CA GLU A 9 -9.63 2.04 -6.64
C GLU A 9 -9.09 1.76 -8.05
N GLY A 10 -8.31 0.69 -8.18
CA GLY A 10 -7.63 0.30 -9.42
C GLY A 10 -6.30 1.01 -9.68
N GLU A 11 -5.91 1.99 -8.84
CA GLU A 11 -4.65 2.72 -9.02
C GLU A 11 -3.44 1.83 -8.69
N ARG A 12 -2.43 1.87 -9.56
CA ARG A 12 -1.16 1.14 -9.35
C ARG A 12 -0.23 1.96 -8.47
N LEU A 13 0.16 1.34 -7.36
CA LEU A 13 0.99 1.92 -6.33
C LEU A 13 2.21 1.05 -6.09
N ARG A 14 3.23 1.62 -5.47
CA ARG A 14 4.38 0.90 -4.93
C ARG A 14 4.39 1.03 -3.43
N PHE A 15 4.63 -0.08 -2.74
CA PHE A 15 4.81 -0.06 -1.30
C PHE A 15 6.23 0.42 -0.96
N VAL A 16 6.35 1.61 -0.36
CA VAL A 16 7.64 2.31 -0.21
C VAL A 16 8.43 1.79 0.99
N LYS A 17 7.78 1.61 2.15
CA LYS A 17 8.51 1.30 3.38
C LYS A 17 7.61 0.72 4.46
N ALA A 18 8.13 -0.21 5.27
CA ALA A 18 7.54 -0.69 6.51
C ALA A 18 8.01 0.12 7.72
N HIS A 19 7.05 0.56 8.55
CA HIS A 19 7.34 1.38 9.73
C HIS A 19 7.82 0.55 10.93
N CYS A 20 7.74 -0.79 10.89
CA CYS A 20 8.15 -1.62 12.03
C CYS A 20 8.58 -3.02 11.59
N ALA A 21 9.67 -3.52 12.19
CA ALA A 21 10.23 -4.85 11.94
C ALA A 21 9.30 -6.02 12.33
N MET A 22 8.18 -5.76 13.02
CA MET A 22 7.26 -6.79 13.50
C MET A 22 6.42 -7.46 12.40
N ASN A 23 6.22 -6.83 11.24
CA ASN A 23 5.52 -7.46 10.11
C ASN A 23 6.51 -7.92 9.04
N LYS A 24 7.13 -9.08 9.28
CA LYS A 24 8.09 -9.73 8.35
C LYS A 24 7.50 -9.88 6.93
N HIS A 25 6.19 -10.17 6.84
CA HIS A 25 5.49 -10.31 5.56
C HIS A 25 5.37 -9.00 4.80
N LEU A 26 5.07 -7.87 5.46
CA LEU A 26 5.08 -6.56 4.80
C LEU A 26 6.50 -6.14 4.42
N LYS A 27 7.49 -6.40 5.27
CA LYS A 27 8.88 -6.06 4.96
C LYS A 27 9.37 -6.75 3.68
N ALA A 28 8.96 -7.99 3.45
CA ALA A 28 9.28 -8.72 2.22
C ALA A 28 8.63 -8.15 0.95
N LEU A 29 7.62 -7.27 1.11
CA LEU A 29 6.90 -6.63 0.02
C LEU A 29 7.36 -5.19 -0.23
N GLU A 30 8.34 -4.68 0.53
CA GLU A 30 8.91 -3.35 0.29
C GLU A 30 9.47 -3.26 -1.14
N GLY A 31 9.05 -2.24 -1.88
CA GLY A 31 9.37 -2.06 -3.28
C GLY A 31 8.43 -2.77 -4.26
N GLU A 32 7.58 -3.69 -3.79
CA GLU A 32 6.62 -4.38 -4.65
C GLU A 32 5.49 -3.46 -5.11
N GLU A 33 5.00 -3.74 -6.31
CA GLU A 33 3.81 -3.09 -6.84
C GLU A 33 2.54 -3.68 -6.24
N CYS A 34 1.56 -2.80 -6.05
CA CYS A 34 0.27 -3.15 -5.50
C CYS A 34 -0.83 -2.30 -6.15
N VAL A 35 -2.06 -2.79 -6.07
CA VAL A 35 -3.24 -2.11 -6.61
C VAL A 35 -4.11 -1.67 -5.45
N ALA A 36 -4.52 -0.41 -5.44
CA ALA A 36 -5.50 0.09 -4.49
C ALA A 36 -6.86 -0.56 -4.75
N LEU A 37 -7.44 -1.16 -3.71
CA LEU A 37 -8.77 -1.77 -3.75
C LEU A 37 -9.83 -0.87 -3.12
N ASN A 38 -9.49 -0.21 -2.02
CA ASN A 38 -10.41 0.67 -1.33
C ASN A 38 -9.62 1.63 -0.43
N ASP A 39 -10.05 2.87 -0.30
CA ASP A 39 -9.49 3.84 0.61
C ASP A 39 -10.31 3.90 1.89
N SER A 40 -9.64 3.72 3.03
CA SER A 40 -10.28 3.86 4.33
C SER A 40 -10.13 5.32 4.78
N TYR A 41 -11.09 6.15 4.34
CA TYR A 41 -11.20 7.60 4.64
C TYR A 41 -10.96 7.93 6.12
N ALA A 42 -11.36 7.05 7.03
CA ALA A 42 -11.31 7.29 8.48
C ALA A 42 -9.90 7.27 9.08
N HIS A 43 -8.89 6.70 8.41
CA HIS A 43 -7.60 6.39 9.05
C HIS A 43 -6.35 6.72 8.23
N GLY A 44 -6.47 7.36 7.06
CA GLY A 44 -5.30 7.66 6.21
C GLY A 44 -4.58 6.39 5.74
N LYS A 45 -5.34 5.32 5.51
CA LYS A 45 -4.84 4.03 5.03
C LYS A 45 -5.60 3.60 3.78
N THR A 46 -4.91 2.86 2.93
CA THR A 46 -5.42 2.30 1.69
C THR A 46 -5.29 0.80 1.74
N LEU A 47 -6.38 0.11 1.44
CA LEU A 47 -6.39 -1.32 1.23
C LEU A 47 -5.76 -1.58 -0.14
N VAL A 48 -4.63 -2.29 -0.15
CA VAL A 48 -3.91 -2.62 -1.38
C VAL A 48 -3.73 -4.11 -1.54
N LYS A 49 -3.68 -4.56 -2.79
CA LYS A 49 -3.43 -5.95 -3.18
C LYS A 49 -2.11 -6.05 -3.93
N PHE A 50 -1.22 -6.93 -3.48
CA PHE A 50 0.07 -7.17 -4.14
C PHE A 50 -0.08 -8.25 -5.20
N ASP A 51 -0.51 -7.89 -6.41
CA ASP A 51 -0.81 -8.86 -7.47
C ASP A 51 0.41 -9.65 -7.97
N THR A 52 1.63 -9.16 -7.74
CA THR A 52 2.91 -9.79 -8.10
C THR A 52 3.37 -10.86 -7.10
N ALA A 53 2.88 -10.82 -5.86
CA ALA A 53 3.31 -11.74 -4.82
C ALA A 53 2.58 -13.11 -4.91
N ALA A 54 3.27 -14.18 -4.52
CA ALA A 54 2.82 -15.57 -4.70
C ALA A 54 1.42 -15.90 -4.11
N MET A 55 0.97 -15.17 -3.08
CA MET A 55 -0.35 -15.35 -2.46
C MET A 55 -1.32 -14.18 -2.71
N LYS A 56 -0.90 -13.20 -3.52
CA LYS A 56 -1.64 -11.95 -3.79
C LYS A 56 -2.26 -11.32 -2.54
N PRO A 57 -1.48 -11.12 -1.47
CA PRO A 57 -2.00 -10.70 -0.19
C PRO A 57 -2.61 -9.30 -0.28
N VAL A 58 -3.62 -9.08 0.56
CA VAL A 58 -4.29 -7.80 0.72
C VAL A 58 -3.91 -7.22 2.08
N PHE A 59 -3.42 -5.99 2.09
CA PHE A 59 -3.02 -5.29 3.31
C PHE A 59 -3.61 -3.90 3.39
N ASN A 60 -3.96 -3.47 4.59
CA ASN A 60 -4.32 -2.09 4.87
C ASN A 60 -3.06 -1.30 5.24
N ILE A 61 -2.57 -0.46 4.33
CA ILE A 61 -1.27 0.23 4.44
C ILE A 61 -1.53 1.73 4.59
N ALA A 62 -0.80 2.41 5.48
CA ALA A 62 -0.90 3.87 5.58
C ALA A 62 -0.55 4.52 4.24
N SER A 63 -1.39 5.44 3.77
CA SER A 63 -1.28 6.01 2.43
C SER A 63 0.05 6.73 2.22
N GLU A 64 0.63 7.32 3.27
CA GLU A 64 1.98 7.93 3.24
C GLU A 64 3.12 6.94 2.90
N ARG A 65 2.87 5.64 3.03
CA ARG A 65 3.83 4.56 2.75
C ARG A 65 3.64 3.95 1.37
N LEU A 66 2.76 4.53 0.58
CA LEU A 66 2.51 4.16 -0.80
C LEU A 66 3.00 5.31 -1.69
N ALA A 67 3.37 4.99 -2.92
CA ALA A 67 3.69 5.97 -3.96
C ALA A 67 2.98 5.55 -5.24
N ARG A 68 2.56 6.51 -6.06
CA ARG A 68 2.03 6.20 -7.40
C ARG A 68 3.14 5.54 -8.22
N SER A 69 2.86 4.38 -8.81
CA SER A 69 3.77 3.77 -9.77
C SER A 69 3.55 4.45 -11.12
N SER A 70 4.60 5.07 -11.66
CA SER A 70 4.59 5.74 -12.97
C SER A 70 4.63 4.76 -14.13
#